data_AF-A0A1F4T4Z1-F1
#
_entry.id   AF-A0A1F4T4Z1-F1
#
_cell.length_a   1.000
_cell.length_b   1.000
_cell.length_c   1.000
_cell.angle_alpha   90.00
_cell.angle_beta   90.00
_cell.angle_gamma   90.00
#
_symmetry.space_group_name_H-M   'P 1'
#
loop_
_entity.id
_entity.type
_entity.pdbx_description
1 polymer ?
#
loop_
_entity_poly.entity_id
_entity_poly.type
_entity_poly.pdbx_seq_one_letter_code
_entity_poly.pdbx_strand_id
1 'polypeptide(L)'
;MAEQNIDIDSIGKIDINKITMKDDYGALKFQKSAEYLIRLQGLFGEFAELQYKTILSKPEIDDIDNKKTRFVDYIKRIDSFNLNHPNPKPLHDQLEGEIERYSNETIQQTKTNLVYLRQEAALKSKDEEELQKQQKAAVQAEIVYKELALKLQNELENLKQKKAEIETTHGEIASVTLAKYFEKQANEDRASMEKWLGNRDKTFWFLIGLIAFNFIVYFGILMMKSIGIIVFGPESFFTLEYGLAKLALLSVVSYGLGFASKNYNVYANMYAINTHRRNVAQTLQDYIATNPEPEAKSEMIKEGTEAMFKHMPIGYIGRLEGKDTNAVYEVINNYIKQRP
;
A
#
# COMPACT_ATOMS: atom_id res chain seq x y z
N MET A 1 -53.76 -0.38 -4.03
CA MET A 1 -52.38 -0.65 -3.57
C MET A 1 -52.26 -0.06 -2.18
N ALA A 2 -51.73 -0.80 -1.19
CA ALA A 2 -51.58 -0.27 0.16
C ALA A 2 -50.59 0.90 0.16
N GLU A 3 -51.04 2.08 0.59
CA GLU A 3 -50.18 3.25 0.82
C GLU A 3 -49.11 2.88 1.85
N GLN A 4 -47.84 3.03 1.49
CA GLN A 4 -46.76 2.87 2.46
C GLN A 4 -46.76 4.10 3.36
N ASN A 5 -46.77 3.89 4.68
CA ASN A 5 -46.65 4.98 5.64
C ASN A 5 -45.20 5.49 5.67
N ILE A 6 -44.96 6.59 4.96
CA ILE A 6 -43.64 7.25 4.83
C ILE A 6 -43.46 8.22 6.02
N ASP A 7 -42.81 7.74 7.07
CA ASP A 7 -42.55 8.48 8.30
C ASP A 7 -41.11 8.27 8.80
N ILE A 8 -40.62 9.21 9.62
CA ILE A 8 -39.26 9.21 10.19
C ILE A 8 -39.01 7.96 11.05
N ASP A 9 -40.03 7.51 11.78
CA ASP A 9 -39.94 6.32 12.63
C ASP A 9 -39.99 5.00 11.84
N SER A 10 -40.37 5.04 10.56
CA SER A 10 -40.49 3.88 9.68
C SER A 10 -39.40 3.77 8.61
N ILE A 11 -38.34 4.60 8.66
CA ILE A 11 -37.26 4.66 7.64
C ILE A 11 -36.75 3.27 7.24
N GLY A 12 -36.50 2.36 8.19
CA GLY A 12 -35.99 1.01 7.90
C GLY A 12 -36.99 0.06 7.23
N LYS A 13 -38.27 0.43 7.12
CA LYS A 13 -39.35 -0.38 6.53
C LYS A 13 -39.83 0.14 5.17
N ILE A 14 -39.29 1.26 4.71
CA ILE A 14 -39.64 1.86 3.42
C ILE A 14 -39.02 1.02 2.30
N ASP A 15 -39.83 0.61 1.32
CA ASP A 15 -39.31 -0.08 0.13
C ASP A 15 -38.92 0.96 -0.92
N ILE A 16 -37.66 1.38 -0.89
CA ILE A 16 -37.11 2.41 -1.77
C ILE A 16 -37.23 2.01 -3.25
N ASN A 17 -37.07 0.73 -3.57
CA ASN A 17 -37.18 0.24 -4.95
C ASN A 17 -38.62 0.37 -5.45
N LYS A 18 -39.60 0.00 -4.63
CA LYS A 18 -41.02 0.16 -4.97
C LYS A 18 -41.40 1.63 -5.22
N ILE A 19 -40.82 2.55 -4.45
CA ILE A 19 -41.10 3.99 -4.60
C ILE A 19 -40.40 4.58 -5.82
N THR A 20 -39.16 4.20 -6.11
CA THR A 20 -38.35 4.79 -7.20
C THR A 20 -38.63 4.19 -8.58
N MET A 21 -39.20 2.98 -8.63
CA MET A 21 -39.40 2.21 -9.86
C MET A 21 -40.87 2.05 -10.26
N LYS A 22 -41.79 2.88 -9.73
CA LYS A 22 -43.22 2.83 -10.08
C LYS A 22 -43.42 2.79 -11.59
N ASP A 23 -44.33 1.94 -12.05
CA ASP A 23 -44.62 1.80 -13.48
C ASP A 23 -45.21 3.09 -14.07
N ASP A 24 -45.91 3.87 -13.24
CA ASP A 24 -46.48 5.17 -13.59
C ASP A 24 -45.43 6.24 -13.96
N TYR A 25 -44.14 6.00 -13.69
CA TYR A 25 -43.05 6.89 -14.08
C TYR A 25 -42.56 6.67 -15.52
N GLY A 26 -42.98 5.59 -16.19
CA GLY A 26 -42.60 5.29 -17.57
C GLY A 26 -41.08 5.25 -17.76
N ALA A 27 -40.55 6.11 -18.63
CA ALA A 27 -39.10 6.21 -18.90
C ALA A 27 -38.32 7.07 -17.88
N LEU A 28 -39.01 7.77 -16.97
CA LEU A 28 -38.42 8.66 -15.97
C LEU A 28 -38.39 8.00 -14.58
N LYS A 29 -37.91 6.75 -14.51
CA LYS A 29 -37.73 6.03 -13.24
C LYS A 29 -36.49 6.57 -12.52
N PHE A 30 -36.58 6.66 -11.20
CA PHE A 30 -35.52 7.21 -10.32
C PHE A 30 -34.42 6.17 -10.02
N GLN A 31 -33.89 5.54 -11.06
CA GLN A 31 -32.96 4.41 -10.92
C GLN A 31 -31.65 4.82 -10.24
N LYS A 32 -31.12 6.01 -10.54
CA LYS A 32 -29.86 6.47 -9.93
C LYS A 32 -30.09 6.82 -8.46
N SER A 33 -31.16 7.55 -8.17
CA SER A 33 -31.55 7.90 -6.81
C SER A 33 -31.85 6.69 -5.93
N ALA A 34 -32.36 5.58 -6.49
CA ALA A 34 -32.62 4.36 -5.74
C ALA A 34 -31.37 3.86 -5.00
N GLU A 35 -30.22 3.80 -5.67
CA GLU A 35 -28.96 3.35 -5.07
C GLU A 35 -28.51 4.27 -3.93
N TYR A 36 -28.59 5.59 -4.13
CA TYR A 36 -28.24 6.59 -3.13
C TYR A 36 -29.15 6.55 -1.90
N LEU A 37 -30.45 6.36 -2.11
CA LEU A 37 -31.45 6.31 -1.04
C LEU A 37 -31.36 5.01 -0.23
N ILE A 38 -31.12 3.86 -0.87
CA ILE A 38 -30.87 2.59 -0.17
C ILE A 38 -29.63 2.71 0.74
N ARG A 39 -28.56 3.33 0.24
CA ARG A 39 -27.34 3.53 1.03
C ARG A 39 -27.58 4.44 2.24
N LEU A 40 -28.34 5.52 2.07
CA LEU A 40 -28.74 6.39 3.19
C LEU A 40 -29.66 5.69 4.19
N GLN A 41 -30.59 4.85 3.70
CA GLN A 41 -31.45 4.04 4.55
C GLN A 41 -30.62 3.11 5.44
N GLY A 42 -29.62 2.41 4.87
CA GLY A 42 -28.70 1.57 5.62
C GLY A 42 -27.89 2.35 6.66
N LEU A 43 -27.37 3.53 6.28
CA LEU A 43 -26.65 4.42 7.19
C LEU A 43 -27.51 4.83 8.40
N PHE A 44 -28.75 5.29 8.15
CA PHE A 44 -29.65 5.70 9.23
C PHE A 44 -30.14 4.54 10.09
N GLY A 45 -30.27 3.34 9.50
CA GLY A 45 -30.51 2.10 10.24
C GLY A 45 -29.37 1.80 11.22
N GLU A 46 -28.13 1.88 10.73
CA GLU A 46 -26.94 1.65 11.56
C GLU A 46 -26.82 2.66 12.70
N PHE A 47 -27.10 3.95 12.46
CA PHE A 47 -27.15 4.94 13.54
C PHE A 47 -28.13 4.54 14.65
N ALA A 48 -29.32 4.04 14.28
CA ALA A 48 -30.34 3.60 15.23
C ALA A 48 -29.89 2.36 16.02
N GLU A 49 -29.27 1.37 15.36
CA GLU A 49 -28.71 0.18 16.00
C GLU A 49 -27.62 0.52 17.01
N LEU A 50 -26.74 1.47 16.66
CA LEU A 50 -25.66 1.96 17.53
C LEU A 50 -26.13 2.95 18.61
N GLN A 51 -27.44 3.13 18.79
CA GLN A 51 -28.05 3.94 19.86
C GLN A 51 -27.52 5.39 19.91
N TYR A 52 -27.33 6.03 18.74
CA TYR A 52 -26.73 7.37 18.62
C TYR A 52 -27.33 8.43 19.56
N LYS A 53 -28.64 8.35 19.85
CA LYS A 53 -29.35 9.27 20.77
C LYS A 53 -28.84 9.23 22.21
N THR A 54 -28.17 8.15 22.62
CA THR A 54 -27.66 7.96 23.98
C THR A 54 -26.17 8.29 24.10
N ILE A 55 -25.45 8.34 22.97
CA ILE A 55 -23.99 8.44 22.94
C ILE A 55 -23.54 9.80 22.42
N LEU A 56 -24.21 10.34 21.39
CA LEU A 56 -23.83 11.61 20.77
C LEU A 56 -24.34 12.81 21.56
N SER A 57 -23.69 13.95 21.33
CA SER A 57 -24.13 15.23 21.89
C SER A 57 -25.43 15.71 21.26
N LYS A 58 -26.17 16.58 21.96
CA LYS A 58 -27.44 17.12 21.47
C LYS A 58 -27.35 17.77 20.08
N PRO A 59 -26.33 18.60 19.76
CA PRO A 59 -26.17 19.16 18.42
C PRO A 59 -25.99 18.11 17.32
N GLU A 60 -25.26 17.03 17.60
CA GLU A 60 -25.02 15.93 16.65
C GLU A 60 -26.29 15.10 16.43
N ILE A 61 -27.06 14.86 17.50
CA ILE A 61 -28.36 14.21 17.42
C ILE A 61 -29.31 15.04 16.55
N ASP A 62 -29.39 16.34 16.80
CA ASP A 62 -30.26 17.25 16.05
C ASP A 62 -29.83 17.34 14.57
N ASP A 63 -28.54 17.34 14.27
CA ASP A 63 -28.05 17.27 12.89
C ASP A 63 -28.48 15.96 12.20
N ILE A 64 -28.28 14.80 12.84
CA ILE A 64 -28.68 13.51 12.29
C ILE A 64 -30.20 13.44 12.08
N ASP A 65 -30.99 13.89 13.05
CA ASP A 65 -32.45 13.89 12.96
C ASP A 65 -32.95 14.83 11.84
N ASN A 66 -32.33 16.01 11.69
CA ASN A 66 -32.63 16.92 10.57
C ASN A 66 -32.30 16.29 9.21
N LYS A 67 -31.19 15.53 9.13
CA LYS A 67 -30.88 14.78 7.91
C LYS A 67 -31.93 13.69 7.67
N LYS A 68 -32.33 12.91 8.68
CA LYS A 68 -33.40 11.90 8.54
C LYS A 68 -34.72 12.50 8.03
N THR A 69 -35.11 13.66 8.55
CA THR A 69 -36.29 14.39 8.06
C THR A 69 -36.16 14.73 6.58
N ARG A 70 -35.03 15.30 6.16
CA ARG A 70 -34.77 15.61 4.74
C ARG A 70 -34.79 14.37 3.84
N PHE A 71 -34.26 13.26 4.31
CA PHE A 71 -34.31 11.99 3.59
C PHE A 71 -35.74 11.54 3.35
N VAL A 72 -36.60 11.61 4.37
CA VAL A 72 -38.04 11.31 4.25
C VAL A 72 -38.73 12.28 3.28
N ASP A 73 -38.37 13.56 3.31
CA ASP A 73 -38.91 14.56 2.38
C ASP A 73 -38.55 14.24 0.92
N TYR A 74 -37.33 13.78 0.64
CA TYR A 74 -36.95 13.33 -0.70
C TYR A 74 -37.75 12.11 -1.17
N ILE A 75 -38.00 11.15 -0.27
CA ILE A 75 -38.84 9.99 -0.57
C ILE A 75 -40.27 10.45 -0.90
N LYS A 76 -40.84 11.36 -0.11
CA LYS A 76 -42.18 11.92 -0.36
C LYS A 76 -42.24 12.67 -1.69
N ARG A 77 -41.20 13.45 -2.02
CA ARG A 77 -41.09 14.17 -3.29
C ARG A 77 -41.06 13.21 -4.48
N ILE A 78 -40.29 12.12 -4.40
CA ILE A 78 -40.31 11.06 -5.42
C ILE A 78 -41.70 10.43 -5.48
N ASP A 79 -42.26 10.03 -4.34
CA ASP A 79 -43.55 9.34 -4.29
C ASP A 79 -44.68 10.16 -4.93
N SER A 80 -44.64 11.49 -4.74
CA SER A 80 -45.56 12.49 -5.30
C SER A 80 -45.25 12.92 -6.75
N PHE A 81 -44.14 12.48 -7.34
CA PHE A 81 -43.77 12.82 -8.70
C PHE A 81 -44.81 12.30 -9.69
N ASN A 82 -45.19 13.12 -10.68
CA ASN A 82 -46.23 12.80 -11.65
C ASN A 82 -45.83 13.29 -13.04
N LEU A 83 -46.02 12.43 -14.05
CA LEU A 83 -45.75 12.73 -15.46
C LEU A 83 -46.65 13.84 -16.04
N ASN A 84 -47.79 14.14 -15.41
CA ASN A 84 -48.70 15.20 -15.85
C ASN A 84 -48.22 16.63 -15.50
N HIS A 85 -47.05 16.78 -14.86
CA HIS A 85 -46.45 18.09 -14.60
C HIS A 85 -46.06 18.78 -15.92
N PRO A 86 -46.16 20.12 -16.06
CA PRO A 86 -45.83 20.83 -17.31
C PRO A 86 -44.42 20.57 -17.83
N ASN A 87 -43.47 20.24 -16.94
CA ASN A 87 -42.08 19.92 -17.26
C ASN A 87 -41.58 18.74 -16.40
N PRO A 88 -41.94 17.49 -16.72
CA PRO A 88 -41.69 16.36 -15.83
C PRO A 88 -40.22 15.89 -15.89
N LYS A 89 -39.60 15.92 -17.07
CA LYS A 89 -38.20 15.52 -17.25
C LYS A 89 -37.20 16.45 -16.53
N PRO A 90 -37.27 17.80 -16.68
CA PRO A 90 -36.38 18.68 -15.93
C PRO A 90 -36.53 18.54 -14.41
N LEU A 91 -37.76 18.36 -13.92
CA LEU A 91 -38.04 18.13 -12.50
C LEU A 91 -37.45 16.80 -12.01
N HIS A 92 -37.58 15.73 -12.80
CA HIS A 92 -36.96 14.44 -12.53
C HIS A 92 -35.43 14.57 -12.42
N ASP A 93 -34.79 15.17 -13.43
CA ASP A 93 -33.33 15.29 -13.49
C ASP A 93 -32.80 16.18 -12.35
N GLN A 94 -33.54 17.22 -11.96
CA GLN A 94 -33.23 18.05 -10.80
C GLN A 94 -33.31 17.24 -9.49
N LEU A 95 -34.38 16.47 -9.29
CA LEU A 95 -34.56 15.63 -8.09
C LEU A 95 -33.44 14.60 -7.97
N GLU A 96 -33.08 13.94 -9.08
CA GLU A 96 -31.96 13.00 -9.15
C GLU A 96 -30.64 13.65 -8.67
N GLY A 97 -30.30 14.83 -9.22
CA GLY A 97 -29.09 15.54 -8.84
C GLY A 97 -29.10 16.09 -7.41
N GLU A 98 -30.27 16.47 -6.87
CA GLU A 98 -30.42 16.88 -5.48
C GLU A 98 -30.17 15.72 -4.51
N ILE A 99 -30.76 14.55 -4.79
CA ILE A 99 -30.62 13.34 -3.95
C ILE A 99 -29.18 12.84 -3.95
N GLU A 100 -28.52 12.82 -5.11
CA GLU A 100 -27.12 12.42 -5.21
C GLU A 100 -26.20 13.31 -4.35
N ARG A 101 -26.30 14.64 -4.52
CA ARG A 101 -25.48 15.58 -3.73
C ARG A 101 -25.76 15.44 -2.24
N TYR A 102 -27.03 15.42 -1.87
CA TYR A 102 -27.46 15.26 -0.49
C TYR A 102 -26.95 13.95 0.14
N SER A 103 -26.99 12.84 -0.60
CA SER A 103 -26.49 11.54 -0.16
C SER A 103 -24.98 11.58 0.10
N ASN A 104 -24.22 12.10 -0.86
CA ASN A 104 -22.78 12.22 -0.74
C ASN A 104 -22.36 13.12 0.43
N GLU A 105 -22.99 14.29 0.58
CA GLU A 105 -22.74 15.22 1.69
C GLU A 105 -23.07 14.58 3.05
N THR A 106 -24.23 13.93 3.15
CA THR A 106 -24.69 13.29 4.39
C THR A 106 -23.74 12.18 4.82
N ILE A 107 -23.31 11.32 3.90
CA ILE A 107 -22.36 10.23 4.19
C ILE A 107 -21.02 10.80 4.67
N GLN A 108 -20.51 11.84 4.02
CA GLN A 108 -19.23 12.43 4.41
C GLN A 108 -19.29 13.10 5.78
N GLN A 109 -20.35 13.87 6.05
CA GLN A 109 -20.50 14.61 7.31
C GLN A 109 -20.74 13.69 8.51
N THR A 110 -21.42 12.57 8.31
CA THR A 110 -21.80 11.66 9.40
C THR A 110 -20.80 10.52 9.63
N LYS A 111 -19.80 10.37 8.76
CA LYS A 111 -18.79 9.30 8.83
C LYS A 111 -18.05 9.27 10.17
N THR A 112 -17.61 10.42 10.67
CA THR A 112 -16.87 10.50 11.93
C THR A 112 -17.73 10.07 13.11
N ASN A 113 -18.99 10.50 13.14
CA ASN A 113 -19.93 10.12 14.19
C ASN A 113 -20.17 8.61 14.19
N LEU A 114 -20.30 8.00 13.01
CA LEU A 114 -20.48 6.56 12.87
C LEU A 114 -19.24 5.77 13.32
N VAL A 115 -18.03 6.26 13.01
CA VAL A 115 -16.78 5.66 13.50
C VAL A 115 -16.72 5.73 15.02
N TYR A 116 -17.03 6.88 15.60
CA TYR A 116 -17.07 7.05 17.04
C TYR A 116 -18.09 6.09 17.70
N LEU A 117 -19.30 6.00 17.16
CA LEU A 117 -20.32 5.08 17.66
C LEU A 117 -19.91 3.60 17.58
N ARG A 118 -19.26 3.19 16.49
CA ARG A 118 -18.72 1.82 16.35
C ARG A 118 -17.61 1.55 17.36
N GLN A 119 -16.76 2.54 17.62
CA GLN A 119 -15.72 2.46 18.64
C GLN A 119 -16.36 2.34 20.02
N GLU A 120 -17.31 3.20 20.39
CA GLU A 120 -18.06 3.12 21.65
C GLU A 120 -18.79 1.78 21.83
N ALA A 121 -19.43 1.26 20.78
CA ALA A 121 -20.04 -0.06 20.80
C ALA A 121 -19.00 -1.18 21.00
N ALA A 122 -17.80 -1.05 20.40
CA ALA A 122 -16.70 -1.97 20.61
C ALA A 122 -16.09 -1.86 22.02
N LEU A 123 -16.01 -0.66 22.58
CA LEU A 123 -15.53 -0.40 23.94
C LEU A 123 -16.50 -0.95 24.99
N LYS A 124 -17.82 -0.79 24.79
CA LYS A 124 -18.85 -1.43 25.63
C LYS A 124 -18.83 -2.96 25.55
N SER A 125 -18.19 -3.54 24.53
CA SER A 125 -18.10 -5.00 24.33
C SER A 125 -16.87 -5.67 24.93
N LYS A 126 -15.88 -4.91 25.45
CA LYS A 126 -14.63 -5.46 26.01
C LYS A 126 -14.19 -4.73 27.28
N ASP A 127 -13.98 -5.52 28.32
CA ASP A 127 -13.63 -5.19 29.71
C ASP A 127 -12.76 -3.92 29.96
N GLU A 128 -13.16 -3.21 31.01
CA GLU A 128 -12.73 -1.89 31.53
C GLU A 128 -11.23 -1.75 31.87
N GLU A 129 -10.51 -2.86 32.02
CA GLU A 129 -9.13 -2.87 32.55
C GLU A 129 -8.05 -2.58 31.49
N GLU A 130 -8.31 -2.91 30.21
CA GLU A 130 -7.38 -2.65 29.11
C GLU A 130 -7.47 -1.19 28.60
N LEU A 131 -8.60 -0.52 28.89
CA LEU A 131 -8.92 0.85 28.51
C LEU A 131 -8.00 1.88 29.18
N GLN A 132 -7.67 1.69 30.46
CA GLN A 132 -6.75 2.59 31.18
C GLN A 132 -5.32 2.49 30.66
N LYS A 133 -4.92 1.31 30.16
CA LYS A 133 -3.60 1.07 29.59
C LYS A 133 -3.48 1.72 28.20
N GLN A 134 -4.55 1.68 27.41
CA GLN A 134 -4.60 2.31 26.09
C GLN A 134 -4.81 3.82 26.14
N GLN A 135 -5.57 4.36 27.10
CA GLN A 135 -5.70 5.81 27.28
C GLN A 135 -4.37 6.48 27.62
N LYS A 136 -3.53 5.85 28.46
CA LYS A 136 -2.16 6.34 28.71
C LYS A 136 -1.29 6.31 27.44
N ALA A 137 -1.44 5.28 26.61
CA ALA A 137 -0.75 5.20 25.32
C ALA A 137 -1.29 6.21 24.30
N ALA A 138 -2.59 6.49 24.31
CA ALA A 138 -3.24 7.45 23.42
C ALA A 138 -2.92 8.91 23.80
N VAL A 139 -2.85 9.24 25.09
CA VAL A 139 -2.39 10.57 25.55
C VAL A 139 -0.92 10.80 25.20
N GLN A 140 -0.06 9.77 25.36
CA GLN A 140 1.32 9.84 24.89
C GLN A 140 1.40 9.96 23.37
N ALA A 141 0.58 9.21 22.63
CA ALA A 141 0.50 9.33 21.19
C ALA A 141 0.00 10.73 20.77
N GLU A 142 -0.97 11.33 21.46
CA GLU A 142 -1.49 12.66 21.16
C GLU A 142 -0.45 13.76 21.41
N ILE A 143 0.34 13.65 22.49
CA ILE A 143 1.47 14.57 22.74
C ILE A 143 2.50 14.44 21.62
N VAL A 144 2.87 13.22 21.24
CA VAL A 144 3.79 12.95 20.12
C VAL A 144 3.20 13.44 18.79
N TYR A 145 1.90 13.26 18.56
CA TYR A 145 1.20 13.73 17.36
C TYR A 145 1.10 15.26 17.31
N LYS A 146 0.88 15.95 18.43
CA LYS A 146 0.87 17.42 18.48
C LYS A 146 2.27 18.00 18.27
N GLU A 147 3.30 17.39 18.86
CA GLU A 147 4.70 17.78 18.58
C GLU A 147 5.07 17.51 17.11
N LEU A 148 4.65 16.37 16.56
CA LEU A 148 4.89 16.03 15.17
C LEU A 148 4.09 16.92 14.21
N ALA A 149 2.85 17.29 14.56
CA ALA A 149 2.01 18.20 13.80
C ALA A 149 2.57 19.63 13.82
N LEU A 150 3.06 20.12 14.96
CA LEU A 150 3.75 21.41 15.06
C LEU A 150 5.05 21.41 14.25
N LYS A 151 5.83 20.32 14.28
CA LYS A 151 7.02 20.16 13.43
C LYS A 151 6.63 20.13 11.95
N LEU A 152 5.61 19.35 11.57
CA LEU A 152 5.10 19.27 10.22
C LEU A 152 4.56 20.62 9.74
N GLN A 153 3.90 21.40 10.59
CA GLN A 153 3.34 22.70 10.24
C GLN A 153 4.44 23.75 10.06
N ASN A 154 5.46 23.76 10.93
CA ASN A 154 6.67 24.56 10.74
C ASN A 154 7.46 24.13 9.49
N GLU A 155 7.48 22.84 9.17
CA GLU A 155 8.12 22.31 7.96
C GLU A 155 7.31 22.65 6.70
N LEU A 156 5.97 22.66 6.80
CA LEU A 156 5.04 23.09 5.74
C LEU A 156 5.13 24.59 5.50
N GLU A 157 5.33 25.39 6.53
CA GLU A 157 5.49 26.84 6.45
C GLU A 157 6.88 27.20 5.89
N ASN A 158 7.94 26.49 6.30
CA ASN A 158 9.25 26.54 5.63
C ASN A 158 9.17 26.08 4.17
N LEU A 159 8.39 25.04 3.87
CA LEU A 159 8.15 24.56 2.50
C LEU A 159 7.32 25.55 1.68
N LYS A 160 6.39 26.28 2.29
CA LYS A 160 5.58 27.33 1.63
C LYS A 160 6.36 28.62 1.41
N GLN A 161 7.25 29.01 2.32
CA GLN A 161 8.19 30.10 2.10
C GLN A 161 9.19 29.74 1.01
N LYS A 162 9.70 28.50 1.01
CA LYS A 162 10.43 27.94 -0.14
C LYS A 162 9.55 27.85 -1.40
N LYS A 163 8.22 27.71 -1.26
CA LYS A 163 7.29 27.60 -2.40
C LYS A 163 7.18 28.88 -3.24
N ALA A 164 7.41 30.05 -2.64
CA ALA A 164 7.48 31.31 -3.36
C ALA A 164 8.77 31.44 -4.20
N GLU A 165 9.83 30.68 -3.87
CA GLU A 165 11.03 30.48 -4.71
C GLU A 165 10.89 29.30 -5.70
N ILE A 166 9.82 28.50 -5.64
CA ILE A 166 9.68 27.19 -6.32
C ILE A 166 9.07 27.26 -7.73
N GLU A 167 8.57 28.40 -8.20
CA GLU A 167 8.04 28.49 -9.58
C GLU A 167 9.13 28.34 -10.66
N THR A 168 10.43 28.32 -10.30
CA THR A 168 11.56 28.20 -11.24
C THR A 168 12.32 26.86 -11.21
N THR A 169 12.00 25.91 -10.31
CA THR A 169 12.94 24.80 -10.02
C THR A 169 12.32 23.40 -9.86
N HIS A 170 11.62 22.90 -10.89
CA HIS A 170 11.08 21.53 -10.89
C HIS A 170 12.17 20.42 -10.96
N GLY A 171 13.39 20.73 -11.42
CA GLY A 171 14.48 19.76 -11.58
C GLY A 171 15.22 19.38 -10.29
N GLU A 172 15.43 20.32 -9.36
CA GLU A 172 16.17 20.09 -8.11
C GLU A 172 15.39 19.23 -7.11
N ILE A 173 14.08 19.46 -7.01
CA ILE A 173 13.22 18.67 -6.11
C ILE A 173 13.11 17.22 -6.61
N ALA A 174 13.09 17.02 -7.93
CA ALA A 174 13.08 15.70 -8.53
C ALA A 174 14.41 14.95 -8.33
N SER A 175 15.57 15.60 -8.51
CA SER A 175 16.87 14.96 -8.31
C SER A 175 17.11 14.57 -6.85
N VAL A 176 16.73 15.42 -5.88
CA VAL A 176 16.80 15.11 -4.44
C VAL A 176 15.92 13.91 -4.08
N THR A 177 14.70 13.87 -4.62
CA THR A 177 13.75 12.77 -4.35
C THR A 177 14.24 11.47 -4.95
N LEU A 178 14.76 11.49 -6.19
CA LEU A 178 15.35 10.33 -6.85
C LEU A 178 16.61 9.84 -6.14
N ALA A 179 17.49 10.74 -5.69
CA ALA A 179 18.68 10.37 -4.93
C ALA A 179 18.32 9.61 -3.65
N LYS A 180 17.36 10.13 -2.88
CA LYS A 180 16.86 9.46 -1.66
C LYS A 180 16.17 8.12 -1.98
N TYR A 181 15.42 8.05 -3.07
CA TYR A 181 14.76 6.81 -3.49
C TYR A 181 15.79 5.72 -3.85
N PHE A 182 16.78 6.04 -4.68
CA PHE A 182 17.83 5.09 -5.06
C PHE A 182 18.76 4.73 -3.90
N GLU A 183 19.00 5.66 -2.97
CA GLU A 183 19.70 5.34 -1.72
C GLU A 183 18.94 4.31 -0.88
N LYS A 184 17.63 4.50 -0.70
CA LYS A 184 16.80 3.53 0.00
C LYS A 184 16.85 2.17 -0.68
N GLN A 185 16.65 2.12 -2.00
CA GLN A 185 16.68 0.88 -2.76
C GLN A 185 18.06 0.19 -2.70
N ALA A 186 19.14 0.95 -2.81
CA ALA A 186 20.50 0.42 -2.67
C ALA A 186 20.72 -0.19 -1.27
N ASN A 187 20.22 0.44 -0.20
CA ASN A 187 20.33 -0.10 1.15
C ASN A 187 19.52 -1.40 1.33
N GLU A 188 18.33 -1.49 0.74
CA GLU A 188 17.50 -2.71 0.75
C GLU A 188 18.17 -3.85 -0.05
N ASP A 189 18.74 -3.55 -1.22
CA ASP A 189 19.48 -4.50 -2.04
C ASP A 189 20.76 -4.96 -1.33
N ARG A 190 21.46 -4.06 -0.63
CA ARG A 190 22.63 -4.37 0.19
C ARG A 190 22.27 -5.31 1.34
N ALA A 191 21.21 -5.01 2.09
CA ALA A 191 20.77 -5.87 3.19
C ALA A 191 20.39 -7.28 2.67
N SER A 192 19.73 -7.33 1.50
CA SER A 192 19.40 -8.59 0.84
C SER A 192 20.65 -9.34 0.36
N MET A 193 21.61 -8.64 -0.22
CA MET A 193 22.91 -9.18 -0.62
C MET A 193 23.66 -9.78 0.58
N GLU A 194 23.79 -9.03 1.68
CA GLU A 194 24.46 -9.50 2.90
C GLU A 194 23.76 -10.72 3.51
N LYS A 195 22.41 -10.76 3.46
CA LYS A 195 21.63 -11.93 3.89
C LYS A 195 21.92 -13.16 3.02
N TRP A 196 21.94 -13.01 1.70
CA TRP A 196 22.24 -14.13 0.79
C TRP A 196 23.69 -14.60 0.88
N LEU A 197 24.63 -13.67 1.10
CA LEU A 197 26.03 -13.98 1.40
C LEU A 197 26.15 -14.81 2.67
N GLY A 198 25.51 -14.37 3.76
CA GLY A 198 25.49 -15.10 5.03
C GLY A 198 24.84 -16.49 4.90
N ASN A 199 23.77 -16.62 4.12
CA ASN A 199 23.15 -17.92 3.85
C ASN A 199 24.08 -18.84 3.04
N ARG A 200 24.75 -18.31 2.01
CA ARG A 200 25.75 -19.05 1.23
C ARG A 200 26.87 -19.57 2.13
N ASP A 201 27.42 -18.71 2.98
CA ASP A 201 28.52 -19.06 3.85
C ASP A 201 28.09 -20.10 4.91
N LYS A 202 26.88 -19.98 5.47
CA LYS A 202 26.30 -21.00 6.37
C LYS A 202 26.14 -22.35 5.67
N THR A 203 25.59 -22.37 4.45
CA THR A 203 25.44 -23.61 3.67
C THR A 203 26.79 -24.24 3.34
N PHE A 204 27.79 -23.42 3.02
CA PHE A 204 29.15 -23.88 2.76
C PHE A 204 29.80 -24.50 4.01
N TRP A 205 29.73 -23.82 5.16
CA TRP A 205 30.25 -24.36 6.42
C TRP A 205 29.50 -25.60 6.89
N PHE A 206 28.18 -25.65 6.68
CA PHE A 206 27.39 -26.85 6.92
C PHE A 206 27.87 -28.04 6.07
N LEU A 207 28.15 -27.81 4.78
CA LEU A 207 28.69 -28.84 3.90
C LEU A 207 30.06 -29.35 4.38
N ILE A 208 30.97 -28.43 4.74
CA ILE A 208 32.28 -28.80 5.32
C ILE A 208 32.09 -29.61 6.61
N GLY A 209 31.20 -29.16 7.50
CA GLY A 209 30.91 -29.85 8.76
C GLY A 209 30.35 -31.25 8.52
N LEU A 210 29.49 -31.43 7.51
CA LEU A 210 28.94 -32.74 7.15
C LEU A 210 30.02 -33.69 6.62
N ILE A 211 30.93 -33.19 5.78
CA ILE A 211 32.07 -33.96 5.26
C ILE A 211 33.01 -34.34 6.41
N ALA A 212 33.37 -33.40 7.27
CA ALA A 212 34.23 -33.63 8.42
C ALA A 212 33.61 -34.63 9.41
N PHE A 213 32.31 -34.50 9.70
CA PHE A 213 31.59 -35.44 10.56
C PHE A 213 31.61 -36.87 9.97
N ASN A 214 31.33 -37.03 8.67
CA ASN A 214 31.43 -38.32 8.00
C ASN A 214 32.84 -38.91 8.07
N PHE A 215 33.86 -38.08 7.89
CA PHE A 215 35.25 -38.49 8.01
C PHE A 215 35.61 -38.96 9.43
N ILE A 216 35.20 -38.21 10.46
CA ILE A 216 35.42 -38.56 11.87
C ILE A 216 34.72 -39.87 12.23
N VAL A 217 33.47 -40.06 11.81
CA VAL A 217 32.72 -41.31 12.05
C VAL A 217 33.41 -42.50 11.37
N TYR A 218 33.81 -42.33 10.10
CA TYR A 218 34.52 -43.38 9.36
C TYR A 218 35.83 -43.77 10.04
N PHE A 219 36.64 -42.77 10.40
CA PHE A 219 37.91 -42.96 11.08
C PHE A 219 37.72 -43.60 12.46
N GLY A 220 36.70 -43.18 13.21
CA GLY A 220 36.35 -43.75 14.51
C GLY A 220 36.00 -45.24 14.44
N ILE A 221 35.18 -45.64 13.47
CA ILE A 221 34.85 -47.06 13.23
C ILE A 221 36.11 -47.86 12.88
N LEU A 222 36.97 -47.32 12.02
CA LEU A 222 38.23 -47.97 11.64
C LEU A 222 39.16 -48.16 12.85
N MET A 223 39.31 -47.12 13.67
CA MET A 223 40.09 -47.18 14.91
C MET A 223 39.51 -48.21 15.89
N MET A 224 38.20 -48.21 16.12
CA MET A 224 37.51 -49.17 17.00
C MET A 224 37.65 -50.62 16.52
N LYS A 225 37.64 -50.87 15.20
CA LYS A 225 37.94 -52.17 14.60
C LYS A 225 39.40 -52.57 14.87
N SER A 226 40.35 -51.64 14.68
CA SER A 226 41.78 -51.90 14.87
C SER A 226 42.15 -52.29 16.31
N ILE A 227 41.39 -51.83 17.31
CA ILE A 227 41.58 -52.16 18.73
C ILE A 227 40.65 -53.29 19.21
N GLY A 228 39.90 -53.93 18.31
CA GLY A 228 39.08 -55.11 18.61
C GLY A 228 37.80 -54.86 19.41
N ILE A 229 37.35 -53.60 19.53
CA ILE A 229 36.09 -53.27 20.24
C ILE A 229 34.87 -53.67 19.41
N ILE A 230 34.95 -53.56 18.09
CA ILE A 230 33.84 -53.86 17.16
C ILE A 230 34.30 -54.88 16.13
N VAL A 231 33.44 -55.87 15.86
CA VAL A 231 33.70 -56.98 14.92
C VAL A 231 33.40 -56.60 13.47
N PHE A 232 32.45 -55.68 13.26
CA PHE A 232 32.05 -55.22 11.94
C PHE A 232 32.93 -54.06 11.46
N GLY A 233 33.35 -54.11 10.20
CA GLY A 233 34.13 -53.03 9.58
C GLY A 233 33.26 -51.98 8.90
N PRO A 234 33.87 -50.90 8.39
CA PRO A 234 33.16 -49.85 7.69
C PRO A 234 32.34 -50.41 6.51
N GLU A 235 32.87 -51.43 5.83
CA GLU A 235 32.21 -52.13 4.71
C GLU A 235 30.77 -52.60 5.00
N SER A 236 30.45 -52.92 6.26
CA SER A 236 29.11 -53.36 6.67
C SER A 236 28.07 -52.22 6.70
N PHE A 237 28.52 -50.96 6.71
CA PHE A 237 27.66 -49.77 6.78
C PHE A 237 27.53 -49.03 5.43
N PHE A 238 28.43 -49.28 4.48
CA PHE A 238 28.37 -48.66 3.15
C PHE A 238 27.54 -49.52 2.20
N THR A 239 26.23 -49.45 2.35
CA THR A 239 25.29 -50.05 1.38
C THR A 239 25.07 -49.11 0.19
N LEU A 240 24.52 -49.65 -0.90
CA LEU A 240 24.18 -48.86 -2.09
C LEU A 240 23.14 -47.77 -1.76
N GLU A 241 22.16 -48.08 -0.92
CA GLU A 241 21.12 -47.17 -0.46
C GLU A 241 21.73 -45.98 0.29
N TYR A 242 22.75 -46.25 1.12
CA TYR A 242 23.48 -45.21 1.84
C TYR A 242 24.27 -44.29 0.89
N GLY A 243 24.86 -44.85 -0.17
CA GLY A 243 25.51 -44.07 -1.24
C GLY A 243 24.53 -43.17 -1.99
N LEU A 244 23.36 -43.70 -2.37
CA LEU A 244 22.31 -42.94 -3.05
C LEU A 244 21.75 -41.81 -2.17
N ALA A 245 21.54 -42.07 -0.87
CA ALA A 245 21.08 -41.05 0.07
C ALA A 245 22.09 -39.88 0.20
N LYS A 246 23.40 -40.17 0.22
CA LYS A 246 24.46 -39.15 0.24
C LYS A 246 24.52 -38.33 -1.03
N LEU A 247 24.38 -38.96 -2.20
CA LEU A 247 24.34 -38.27 -3.48
C LEU A 247 23.11 -37.35 -3.58
N ALA A 248 21.95 -37.82 -3.11
CA ALA A 248 20.74 -37.00 -3.03
C ALA A 248 20.95 -35.79 -2.10
N LEU A 249 21.50 -36.00 -0.91
CA LEU A 249 21.79 -34.93 0.04
C LEU A 249 22.79 -33.92 -0.52
N LEU A 250 23.88 -34.38 -1.13
CA LEU A 250 24.89 -33.52 -1.75
C LEU A 250 24.28 -32.71 -2.90
N SER A 251 23.39 -33.31 -3.68
CA SER A 251 22.69 -32.62 -4.78
C SER A 251 21.81 -31.49 -4.25
N VAL A 252 21.04 -31.73 -3.17
CA VAL A 252 20.20 -30.71 -2.54
C VAL A 252 21.04 -29.56 -1.98
N VAL A 253 22.13 -29.86 -1.26
CA VAL A 253 23.01 -28.83 -0.69
C VAL A 253 23.72 -28.04 -1.79
N SER A 254 24.19 -28.72 -2.84
CA SER A 254 24.85 -28.07 -3.99
C SER A 254 23.88 -27.14 -4.73
N TYR A 255 22.63 -27.57 -4.92
CA TYR A 255 21.58 -26.73 -5.47
C TYR A 255 21.33 -25.50 -4.59
N GLY A 256 21.22 -25.68 -3.27
CA GLY A 256 21.05 -24.59 -2.31
C GLY A 256 22.18 -23.56 -2.38
N LEU A 257 23.43 -24.02 -2.49
CA LEU A 257 24.60 -23.14 -2.62
C LEU A 257 24.58 -22.36 -3.95
N GLY A 258 24.24 -23.03 -5.06
CA GLY A 258 24.08 -22.39 -6.36
C GLY A 258 22.96 -21.34 -6.35
N PHE A 259 21.83 -21.67 -5.73
CA PHE A 259 20.70 -20.77 -5.59
C PHE A 259 21.05 -19.53 -4.75
N ALA A 260 21.70 -19.71 -3.59
CA ALA A 260 22.14 -18.60 -2.76
C ALA A 260 23.16 -17.70 -3.48
N SER A 261 24.08 -18.30 -4.23
CA SER A 261 25.09 -17.57 -5.01
C SER A 261 24.46 -16.77 -6.15
N LYS A 262 23.48 -17.34 -6.86
CA LYS A 262 22.75 -16.63 -7.92
C LYS A 262 22.00 -15.43 -7.36
N ASN A 263 21.28 -15.60 -6.23
CA ASN A 263 20.57 -14.49 -5.60
C ASN A 263 21.52 -13.41 -5.09
N TYR A 264 22.63 -13.79 -4.45
CA TYR A 264 23.67 -12.85 -4.06
C TYR A 264 24.15 -11.99 -5.25
N ASN A 265 24.45 -12.61 -6.39
CA ASN A 265 24.90 -11.90 -7.60
C ASN A 265 23.83 -10.92 -8.14
N VAL A 266 22.55 -11.30 -8.11
CA VAL A 266 21.45 -10.43 -8.53
C VAL A 266 21.37 -9.19 -7.62
N TYR A 267 21.31 -9.38 -6.31
CA TYR A 267 21.22 -8.26 -5.37
C TYR A 267 22.49 -7.41 -5.35
N ALA A 268 23.67 -8.01 -5.53
CA ALA A 268 24.92 -7.26 -5.69
C ALA A 268 24.91 -6.38 -6.94
N ASN A 269 24.35 -6.88 -8.05
CA ASN A 269 24.17 -6.09 -9.26
C ASN A 269 23.17 -4.94 -9.05
N MET A 270 22.00 -5.24 -8.49
CA MET A 270 20.98 -4.21 -8.20
C MET A 270 21.52 -3.13 -7.26
N TYR A 271 22.26 -3.53 -6.22
CA TYR A 271 22.96 -2.61 -5.32
C TYR A 271 23.92 -1.69 -6.08
N ALA A 272 24.74 -2.23 -6.99
CA ALA A 272 25.67 -1.45 -7.79
C ALA A 272 24.94 -0.47 -8.74
N ILE A 273 23.88 -0.92 -9.41
CA ILE A 273 23.05 -0.08 -10.30
C ILE A 273 22.41 1.06 -9.51
N ASN A 274 21.78 0.76 -8.37
CA ASN A 274 21.08 1.76 -7.57
C ASN A 274 22.06 2.73 -6.89
N THR A 275 23.24 2.26 -6.49
CA THR A 275 24.32 3.13 -6.02
C THR A 275 24.80 4.08 -7.12
N HIS A 276 24.98 3.59 -8.35
CA HIS A 276 25.31 4.45 -9.49
C HIS A 276 24.23 5.51 -9.75
N ARG A 277 22.96 5.09 -9.79
CA ARG A 277 21.82 6.00 -9.99
C ARG A 277 21.74 7.08 -8.91
N ARG A 278 21.97 6.71 -7.65
CA ARG A 278 22.10 7.66 -6.54
C ARG A 278 23.22 8.65 -6.79
N ASN A 279 24.42 8.19 -7.14
CA ASN A 279 25.57 9.06 -7.37
C ASN A 279 25.30 10.04 -8.52
N VAL A 280 24.71 9.57 -9.62
CA VAL A 280 24.31 10.43 -10.75
C VAL A 280 23.26 11.46 -10.32
N ALA A 281 22.23 11.05 -9.56
CA ALA A 281 21.21 11.97 -9.06
C ALA A 281 21.79 13.04 -8.14
N GLN A 282 22.75 12.67 -7.29
CA GLN A 282 23.46 13.58 -6.40
C GLN A 282 24.36 14.55 -7.18
N THR A 283 25.14 14.06 -8.15
CA THR A 283 25.96 14.93 -9.01
C THR A 283 25.10 15.89 -9.83
N LEU A 284 23.94 15.44 -10.33
CA LEU A 284 22.97 16.31 -10.99
C LEU A 284 22.45 17.40 -10.05
N GLN A 285 22.10 17.03 -8.82
CA GLN A 285 21.67 17.98 -7.80
C GLN A 285 22.75 19.03 -7.52
N ASP A 286 23.98 18.58 -7.26
CA ASP A 286 25.12 19.46 -6.96
C ASP A 286 25.41 20.40 -8.13
N TYR A 287 25.34 19.88 -9.37
CA TYR A 287 25.52 20.70 -10.57
C TYR A 287 24.42 21.74 -10.74
N ILE A 288 23.15 21.35 -10.60
CA ILE A 288 22.03 22.29 -10.75
C ILE A 288 22.10 23.39 -9.66
N ALA A 289 22.52 23.04 -8.45
CA ALA A 289 22.70 23.97 -7.35
C ALA A 289 23.80 25.03 -7.60
N THR A 290 24.71 24.81 -8.55
CA THR A 290 25.69 25.84 -8.98
C THR A 290 25.08 26.93 -9.86
N ASN A 291 23.78 26.82 -10.18
CA ASN A 291 23.05 27.71 -11.09
C ASN A 291 23.75 27.94 -12.45
N PRO A 292 24.02 26.87 -13.22
CA PRO A 292 24.68 26.95 -14.51
C PRO A 292 23.79 27.61 -15.57
N GLU A 293 24.40 28.06 -16.66
CA GLU A 293 23.70 28.61 -17.83
C GLU A 293 22.55 27.69 -18.30
N PRO A 294 21.40 28.23 -18.75
CA PRO A 294 20.21 27.44 -19.08
C PRO A 294 20.46 26.31 -20.10
N GLU A 295 21.32 26.54 -21.10
CA GLU A 295 21.69 25.54 -22.11
C GLU A 295 22.50 24.40 -21.49
N ALA A 296 23.51 24.72 -20.69
CA ALA A 296 24.35 23.74 -20.00
C ALA A 296 23.56 22.93 -18.95
N LYS A 297 22.59 23.57 -18.28
CA LYS A 297 21.63 22.92 -17.37
C LYS A 297 20.78 21.88 -18.08
N SER A 298 20.23 22.23 -19.24
CA SER A 298 19.39 21.32 -20.04
C SER A 298 20.17 20.11 -20.54
N GLU A 299 21.38 20.33 -21.06
CA GLU A 299 22.25 19.27 -21.56
C GLU A 299 22.70 18.33 -20.43
N MET A 300 23.11 18.87 -19.28
CA MET A 300 23.49 18.04 -18.14
C MET A 300 22.33 17.21 -17.61
N ILE A 301 21.12 17.77 -17.53
CA ILE A 301 19.92 17.01 -17.11
C ILE A 301 19.66 15.85 -18.08
N LYS A 302 19.80 16.07 -19.38
CA LYS A 302 19.63 15.03 -20.40
C LYS A 302 20.68 13.92 -20.26
N GLU A 303 21.96 14.28 -20.19
CA GLU A 303 23.05 13.32 -20.05
C GLU A 303 23.01 12.57 -18.71
N GLY A 304 22.69 13.25 -17.61
CA GLY A 304 22.53 12.60 -16.32
C GLY A 304 21.29 11.70 -16.26
N THR A 305 20.20 12.06 -16.92
CA THR A 305 19.04 11.18 -17.08
C THR A 305 19.40 9.95 -17.90
N GLU A 306 20.16 10.11 -18.99
CA GLU A 306 20.69 8.98 -19.75
C GLU A 306 21.56 8.09 -18.85
N ALA A 307 22.55 8.65 -18.15
CA ALA A 307 23.45 7.90 -17.28
C ALA A 307 22.72 7.17 -16.13
N MET A 308 21.58 7.69 -15.67
CA MET A 308 20.76 7.10 -14.62
C MET A 308 19.91 5.92 -15.10
N PHE A 309 19.34 6.01 -16.31
CA PHE A 309 18.40 5.01 -16.82
C PHE A 309 18.96 4.08 -17.90
N LYS A 310 20.15 4.36 -18.42
CA LYS A 310 20.83 3.47 -19.36
C LYS A 310 21.16 2.14 -18.70
N HIS A 311 20.83 1.05 -19.38
CA HIS A 311 21.15 -0.30 -18.92
C HIS A 311 22.68 -0.49 -18.93
N MET A 312 23.29 -0.64 -17.75
CA MET A 312 24.71 -0.94 -17.63
C MET A 312 24.91 -2.45 -17.40
N PRO A 313 25.66 -3.15 -18.26
CA PRO A 313 26.03 -4.53 -18.01
C PRO A 313 27.09 -4.56 -16.90
N ILE A 314 26.68 -4.68 -15.64
CA ILE A 314 27.59 -4.88 -14.51
C ILE A 314 27.89 -6.38 -14.40
N GLY A 315 29.17 -6.73 -14.28
CA GLY A 315 29.77 -8.06 -14.53
C GLY A 315 29.28 -9.26 -13.70
N TYR A 316 28.17 -9.16 -12.98
CA TYR A 316 27.53 -10.25 -12.23
C TYR A 316 26.50 -11.05 -13.04
N ILE A 317 26.01 -10.52 -14.17
CA ILE A 317 25.14 -11.23 -15.11
C ILE A 317 25.95 -11.51 -16.38
N GLY A 318 26.09 -12.80 -16.74
CA GLY A 318 26.76 -13.22 -17.97
C GLY A 318 26.09 -12.60 -19.21
N ARG A 319 26.89 -12.28 -20.23
CA ARG A 319 26.54 -11.56 -21.48
C ARG A 319 25.35 -12.08 -22.32
N LEU A 320 24.60 -13.08 -21.86
CA LEU A 320 23.53 -13.74 -22.62
C LEU A 320 22.13 -13.09 -22.49
N GLU A 321 21.91 -12.15 -21.55
CA GLU A 321 20.60 -11.48 -21.35
C GLU A 321 20.53 -10.06 -21.96
N GLY A 322 21.49 -9.68 -22.83
CA GLY A 322 21.71 -8.31 -23.31
C GLY A 322 20.79 -7.77 -24.41
N LYS A 323 19.50 -8.15 -24.47
CA LYS A 323 18.52 -7.49 -25.35
C LYS A 323 17.20 -7.33 -24.62
N ASP A 324 17.11 -6.27 -23.83
CA ASP A 324 15.81 -5.75 -23.39
C ASP A 324 15.73 -4.24 -23.68
N THR A 325 14.70 -3.88 -24.41
CA THR A 325 14.44 -2.54 -24.96
C THR A 325 14.18 -1.54 -23.84
N ASN A 326 14.91 -0.43 -23.87
CA ASN A 326 14.99 0.58 -22.81
C ASN A 326 13.76 1.52 -22.82
N ALA A 327 12.56 0.96 -22.59
CA ALA A 327 11.27 1.64 -22.76
C ALA A 327 11.13 2.92 -21.91
N VAL A 328 11.69 2.93 -20.70
CA VAL A 328 11.63 4.11 -19.80
C VAL A 328 12.49 5.26 -20.34
N TYR A 329 13.67 4.96 -20.90
CA TYR A 329 14.55 5.96 -21.52
C TYR A 329 13.89 6.62 -22.74
N GLU A 330 13.21 5.82 -23.56
CA GLU A 330 12.53 6.31 -24.78
C GLU A 330 11.35 7.24 -24.44
N VAL A 331 10.59 6.92 -23.39
CA VAL A 331 9.50 7.78 -22.89
C VAL A 331 10.03 9.12 -22.36
N ILE A 332 11.12 9.11 -21.59
CA ILE A 332 11.69 10.34 -21.02
C ILE A 332 12.28 11.24 -22.12
N ASN A 333 12.99 10.67 -23.09
CA ASN A 333 13.60 11.43 -24.19
C ASN A 333 12.54 12.07 -25.11
N ASN A 334 11.42 11.37 -25.33
CA ASN A 334 10.28 11.91 -26.06
C ASN A 334 9.58 13.07 -25.33
N TYR A 335 9.53 13.03 -23.99
CA TYR A 335 8.98 14.13 -23.20
C TYR A 335 9.87 15.37 -23.20
N ILE A 336 11.20 15.20 -23.13
CA ILE A 336 12.18 16.31 -23.15
C ILE A 336 12.15 17.04 -24.50
N LYS A 337 11.99 16.31 -25.62
CA LYS A 337 11.88 16.91 -26.98
C LYS A 337 10.61 17.73 -27.21
N GLN A 338 9.58 17.59 -26.39
CA GLN A 338 8.27 18.25 -26.59
C GLN A 338 8.11 19.58 -25.85
N ARG A 339 9.09 20.02 -25.05
CA ARG A 339 9.07 21.36 -24.45
C ARG A 339 9.81 22.36 -25.36
N PRO A 340 9.20 23.48 -25.76
CA PRO A 340 9.86 24.54 -26.51
C PRO A 340 10.93 25.26 -25.68
#